data_AF-A0A432T0U8-F1
#
_entry.id   AF-A0A432T0U8-F1
#
_cell.length_a   1.000
_cell.length_b   1.000
_cell.length_c   1.000
_cell.angle_alpha   90.00
_cell.angle_beta   90.00
_cell.angle_gamma   90.00
#
_symmetry.space_group_name_H-M   'P 1'
#
loop_
_entity.id
_entity.type
_entity.pdbx_description
1 polymer ?
#
loop_
_entity_poly.entity_id
_entity_poly.type
_entity_poly.pdbx_seq_one_letter_code
_entity_poly.pdbx_strand_id
1 'polypeptide(L)'
;FAKGQMVPEFSKAVWALPVGTITTKPVKTQFGYHVIYLEGKQPETVTPYDKVKDKIIMSLKQKQFSAKIAEMGKELRSKAKIVDYTKETNTTGK
;
A
#
# COMPACT_ATOMS: atom_id res chain seq x y z
N PHE A 1 10.14 -1.29 -12.32
CA PHE A 1 9.30 -0.78 -11.21
C PHE A 1 10.07 -0.92 -9.90
N ALA A 2 9.80 -0.09 -8.90
CA ALA A 2 10.41 -0.23 -7.58
C ALA A 2 9.67 -1.28 -6.72
N LYS A 3 10.40 -1.93 -5.80
CA LYS A 3 9.84 -2.90 -4.87
C LYS A 3 8.69 -2.28 -4.07
N GLY A 4 7.51 -2.91 -4.09
CA GLY A 4 6.30 -2.41 -3.42
C GLY A 4 5.37 -1.53 -4.28
N GLN A 5 5.71 -1.21 -5.53
CA GLN A 5 4.78 -0.54 -6.45
C GLN A 5 3.75 -1.48 -7.08
N MET A 6 4.01 -2.78 -7.06
CA MET A 6 3.12 -3.80 -7.61
C MET A 6 2.66 -4.75 -6.52
N VAL A 7 1.56 -5.47 -6.79
CA VAL A 7 1.01 -6.47 -5.87
C VAL A 7 2.06 -7.51 -5.49
N PRO A 8 2.06 -7.97 -4.22
CA PRO A 8 3.11 -8.86 -3.71
C PRO A 8 3.34 -10.11 -4.56
N GLU A 9 2.26 -10.70 -5.09
CA GLU A 9 2.28 -11.90 -5.91
C GLU A 9 3.04 -11.67 -7.22
N PHE A 10 2.77 -10.55 -7.89
CA PHE A 10 3.44 -10.17 -9.13
C PHE A 10 4.91 -9.85 -8.87
N SER A 11 5.19 -9.04 -7.84
CA SER A 11 6.56 -8.64 -7.51
C SER A 11 7.42 -9.87 -7.21
N LYS A 12 6.91 -10.82 -6.41
CA LYS A 12 7.60 -12.06 -6.07
C LYS A 12 7.92 -12.90 -7.31
N ALA A 13 6.98 -13.02 -8.25
CA ALA A 13 7.21 -13.75 -9.49
C ALA A 13 8.34 -13.10 -10.33
N VAL A 14 8.30 -11.78 -10.51
CA VAL A 14 9.33 -11.06 -11.28
C VAL A 14 10.72 -11.21 -10.67
N TRP A 15 10.83 -11.10 -9.33
CA TRP A 15 12.13 -11.20 -8.66
C TRP A 15 12.74 -12.60 -8.71
N ALA A 16 11.91 -13.64 -8.81
CA ALA A 16 12.33 -15.02 -8.96
C ALA A 16 12.66 -15.39 -10.42
N LEU A 17 12.21 -14.59 -11.39
CA LEU A 17 12.46 -14.83 -12.81
C LEU A 17 13.89 -14.43 -13.22
N PRO A 18 14.57 -15.24 -14.04
CA PRO A 18 15.76 -14.81 -14.76
C PRO A 18 15.43 -13.73 -15.80
N VAL A 19 16.37 -12.81 -16.04
CA VAL A 19 16.25 -11.81 -17.10
C VAL A 19 16.22 -12.51 -18.47
N GLY A 20 15.38 -12.02 -19.37
CA GLY A 20 15.15 -12.56 -20.70
C GLY A 20 14.19 -13.76 -20.74
N THR A 21 13.54 -14.11 -19.62
CA THR A 21 12.65 -15.28 -19.54
C THR A 21 11.20 -14.92 -19.26
N ILE A 22 10.32 -15.88 -19.57
CA ILE A 22 8.88 -15.80 -19.33
C ILE A 22 8.47 -16.75 -18.19
N THR A 23 7.41 -16.41 -17.46
CA THR A 23 6.85 -17.28 -16.42
C THR A 23 6.34 -18.58 -17.02
N THR A 24 6.80 -19.72 -16.51
CA THR A 24 6.34 -21.06 -16.94
C THR A 24 4.96 -21.42 -16.41
N LYS A 25 4.52 -20.77 -15.32
CA LYS A 25 3.19 -20.93 -14.72
C LYS A 25 2.50 -19.57 -14.63
N PRO A 26 1.19 -19.46 -14.92
CA PRO A 26 0.45 -18.22 -14.77
C PRO A 26 0.48 -17.69 -13.33
N VAL A 27 0.69 -16.39 -13.17
CA VAL A 27 0.72 -15.72 -11.86
C VAL A 27 -0.66 -15.17 -11.53
N LYS A 28 -1.30 -15.71 -10.50
CA LYS A 28 -2.60 -15.24 -10.02
C LYS A 28 -2.44 -14.00 -9.15
N THR A 29 -3.24 -12.98 -9.40
CA THR A 29 -3.35 -11.77 -8.60
C THR A 29 -4.84 -11.41 -8.42
N GLN A 30 -5.15 -10.37 -7.65
CA GLN A 30 -6.51 -9.83 -7.55
C GLN A 30 -7.10 -9.39 -8.91
N PHE A 31 -6.26 -9.14 -9.91
CA PHE A 31 -6.68 -8.73 -11.26
C PHE A 31 -6.79 -9.90 -12.25
N GLY A 32 -6.64 -11.15 -11.77
CA GLY A 32 -6.66 -12.35 -12.61
C GLY A 32 -5.27 -12.96 -12.84
N TYR A 33 -5.07 -13.61 -13.97
CA TYR A 33 -3.85 -14.36 -14.30
C TYR A 33 -2.91 -13.55 -15.21
N HIS A 34 -1.63 -13.57 -14.88
CA HIS A 34 -0.59 -12.82 -15.58
C HIS A 34 0.47 -13.78 -16.11
N VAL A 35 0.94 -13.53 -17.34
CA VAL A 35 2.15 -14.11 -17.90
C VAL A 35 3.17 -12.99 -17.96
N ILE A 36 4.35 -13.21 -17.37
CA ILE A 36 5.33 -12.14 -17.15
C ILE A 36 6.60 -12.47 -17.92
N TYR A 37 7.07 -11.52 -18.73
CA TYR A 37 8.39 -11.54 -19.35
C TYR A 37 9.28 -10.51 -18.66
N LEU A 38 10.46 -10.93 -18.20
CA LEU A 38 11.41 -10.03 -17.56
C LEU A 38 12.44 -9.53 -18.57
N GLU A 39 12.27 -8.32 -19.10
CA GLU A 39 13.19 -7.73 -20.07
C GLU A 39 14.55 -7.36 -19.46
N GLY A 40 14.56 -6.83 -18.23
CA GLY A 40 15.76 -6.36 -17.58
C GLY A 40 15.58 -6.15 -16.08
N LYS A 41 16.68 -6.26 -15.32
CA LYS A 41 16.72 -6.02 -13.88
C LYS A 41 17.87 -5.07 -13.57
N GLN A 42 17.56 -3.92 -12.97
CA GLN A 42 18.59 -3.05 -12.41
C GLN A 42 18.90 -3.47 -10.97
N PRO A 43 20.19 -3.52 -10.58
CA PRO A 43 20.56 -3.80 -9.20
C PRO A 43 20.04 -2.70 -8.28
N GLU A 44 19.62 -3.08 -7.07
CA GLU A 44 19.22 -2.11 -6.05
C GLU A 44 20.45 -1.27 -5.68
N THR A 45 20.39 0.03 -5.97
CA THR A 45 21.40 0.98 -5.50
C THR A 45 20.97 1.49 -4.13
N VAL A 46 21.77 1.21 -3.10
CA VAL A 46 21.53 1.75 -1.76
C VAL A 46 21.87 3.24 -1.82
N THR A 47 20.84 4.08 -1.75
CA THR A 47 21.06 5.52 -1.63
C THR A 47 21.66 5.80 -0.24
N PRO A 48 22.80 6.51 -0.14
CA PRO A 48 23.43 6.81 1.15
C PRO A 48 22.46 7.50 2.11
N TYR A 49 22.56 7.16 3.40
CA TYR A 49 21.68 7.71 4.44
C TYR A 49 21.62 9.24 4.41
N ASP A 50 22.76 9.92 4.24
CA ASP A 50 22.82 11.38 4.22
C ASP A 50 21.96 12.02 3.12
N LYS A 51 21.76 11.33 1.99
CA LYS A 51 20.91 11.82 0.88
C LYS A 51 19.42 11.62 1.13
N VAL A 52 19.05 10.73 2.05
CA VAL A 52 17.63 10.38 2.34
C VAL A 52 17.19 10.76 3.75
N LYS A 53 18.11 11.18 4.62
CA LYS A 53 17.87 11.53 6.02
C LYS A 53 16.72 12.50 6.19
N ASP A 54 16.73 13.62 5.46
CA ASP A 54 15.69 14.65 5.58
C ASP A 54 14.32 14.13 5.15
N LYS A 55 14.29 13.32 4.09
CA LYS A 55 13.06 12.66 3.62
C LYS A 55 12.52 11.67 4.66
N ILE A 56 13.39 10.90 5.30
CA ILE A 56 13.02 9.96 6.37
C ILE A 56 12.43 10.73 7.56
N ILE A 57 13.11 11.80 8.02
CA ILE A 57 12.64 12.63 9.13
C ILE A 57 11.27 13.22 8.81
N MET A 58 11.09 13.78 7.62
CA MET A 58 9.81 14.34 7.19
C MET A 58 8.70 13.28 7.15
N SER A 59 8.99 12.09 6.62
CA SER A 59 8.04 10.98 6.59
C SER A 59 7.64 10.50 7.99
N LEU A 60 8.60 10.41 8.92
CA LEU A 60 8.34 10.02 10.31
C LEU A 60 7.49 11.06 11.04
N LYS A 61 7.80 12.36 10.88
CA LYS A 61 6.99 13.46 11.43
C LYS A 61 5.55 13.39 10.92
N GLN A 62 5.36 13.19 9.62
CA GLN A 62 4.02 13.07 9.03
C GLN A 62 3.23 11.87 9.58
N LYS A 63 3.90 10.72 9.75
CA LYS A 63 3.28 9.53 10.36
C LYS A 63 2.86 9.77 11.80
N GLN A 64 3.74 10.37 12.61
CA GLN A 64 3.43 10.71 14.01
C GLN A 64 2.28 11.71 14.10
N PHE A 65 2.29 12.74 13.27
CA PHE A 65 1.21 13.73 13.22
C PHE A 65 -0.13 13.08 12.86
N SER A 66 -0.16 12.28 11.79
CA SER A 66 -1.37 11.57 11.35
C SER A 66 -1.91 10.63 12.44
N ALA A 67 -1.03 9.87 13.09
CA ALA A 67 -1.41 9.01 14.20
C ALA A 67 -2.00 9.80 15.37
N LYS A 68 -1.39 10.94 15.73
CA LYS A 68 -1.89 11.78 16.83
C LYS A 68 -3.23 12.43 16.51
N ILE A 69 -3.42 12.90 15.28
CA ILE A 69 -4.69 13.46 14.81
C ILE A 69 -5.79 12.38 14.81
N ALA A 70 -5.48 11.17 14.37
CA ALA A 70 -6.44 10.07 14.40
C ALA A 70 -6.84 9.70 15.85
N GLU A 71 -5.88 9.66 16.77
CA GLU A 71 -6.12 9.43 18.19
C GLU A 71 -7.01 10.52 18.80
N MET A 72 -6.64 11.80 18.61
CA MET A 72 -7.43 12.94 19.10
C MET A 72 -8.83 12.96 18.47
N GLY A 73 -8.95 12.68 17.18
CA GLY A 73 -10.24 12.58 16.50
C GLY A 73 -11.12 11.48 17.09
N LYS A 74 -10.53 10.34 17.48
CA LYS A 74 -11.25 9.26 18.16
C LYS A 74 -11.72 9.68 19.54
N GLU A 75 -10.88 10.35 20.33
CA GLU A 75 -11.27 10.85 21.66
C GLU A 75 -12.34 11.93 21.61
N LEU A 76 -12.24 12.88 20.68
CA LEU A 76 -13.24 13.94 20.50
C LEU A 76 -14.57 13.35 20.02
N ARG A 77 -14.53 12.38 19.10
CA ARG A 77 -15.74 11.64 18.67
C ARG A 77 -16.38 10.87 19.82
N SER A 78 -15.62 10.23 20.71
CA SER A 78 -16.19 9.49 21.85
C SER A 78 -16.80 10.41 22.90
N LYS A 79 -16.31 11.65 23.04
CA LYS A 79 -16.82 12.65 23.98
C LYS A 79 -17.98 13.47 23.39
N ALA A 80 -18.20 13.42 22.08
CA ALA A 80 -19.26 14.16 21.40
C ALA A 80 -20.51 13.30 21.21
N LYS A 81 -21.70 13.88 21.43
CA LYS A 81 -22.98 13.26 21.04
C LYS A 81 -23.17 13.44 19.53
N ILE A 82 -22.75 12.45 18.75
CA ILE A 82 -22.92 12.44 17.29
C ILE A 82 -24.28 11.81 16.97
N VAL A 83 -25.19 12.60 16.40
CA VAL A 83 -26.49 12.12 15.91
C VAL A 83 -26.45 12.07 14.39
N ASP A 84 -26.43 10.86 13.82
CA ASP A 84 -26.51 10.63 12.38
C ASP A 84 -28.00 10.60 11.95
N TYR A 85 -28.53 11.70 11.42
CA TYR A 85 -29.93 11.80 10.96
C TYR A 85 -30.21 11.11 9.61
N THR A 86 -29.26 10.34 9.06
CA THR A 86 -29.39 9.65 7.76
C THR A 86 -29.51 8.12 7.88
N LYS A 87 -29.68 7.57 9.10
CA LYS A 87 -29.84 6.12 9.33
C LYS A 87 -31.29 5.67 9.61
N GLU A 88 -32.29 6.46 9.20
CA GLU A 88 -33.69 6.06 9.23
C GLU A 88 -34.32 6.14 7.83
N THR A 89 -33.98 5.20 6.95
CA THR A 89 -34.90 4.66 5.93
C THR A 89 -34.27 3.38 5.37
N ASN A 90 -34.58 2.22 5.94
CA ASN A 90 -34.76 0.93 5.25
C ASN A 90 -34.87 -0.22 6.26
N THR A 91 -35.85 -0.12 7.15
CA THR A 91 -36.44 -1.28 7.82
C THR A 91 -37.91 -0.96 8.08
N THR A 92 -38.79 -1.34 7.16
CA THR A 92 -40.13 -1.92 7.40
C THR A 92 -40.84 -2.11 6.05
N GLY A 93 -41.32 -3.32 5.79
CA GLY A 93 -42.24 -3.59 4.69
C GLY A 93 -42.03 -4.94 4.00
N LYS A 94 -42.24 -6.03 4.74
CA LYS A 94 -42.85 -7.22 4.16
C LYS A 94 -44.29 -6.89 3.79
#